data_AF-A0A2G9TJG6-F1
#
_entry.id   AF-A0A2G9TJG6-F1
#
_cell.length_a   1.000
_cell.length_b   1.000
_cell.length_c   1.000
_cell.angle_alpha   90.00
_cell.angle_beta   90.00
_cell.angle_gamma   90.00
#
_symmetry.space_group_name_H-M   'P 1'
#
loop_
_entity.id
_entity.type
_entity.pdbx_description
1 polymer ?
#
loop_
_entity_poly.entity_id
_entity_poly.type
_entity_poly.pdbx_seq_one_letter_code
_entity_poly.pdbx_strand_id
1 'polypeptide(L)'
;MPAVTGVSSAPDLSRLFSLALDGTILSNGTLETISYPTLDSWHLEKVTLWPVRKGYGFFYERNPIAPGAFTFGHPGYGGQYVHVDPANQLVLAYLANGLKTGSGELCTTYMRLLRATYNALQGR
;
A
#
# COMPACT_ATOMS: atom_id res chain seq x y z
N MET A 1 1.08 10.08 -8.05
CA MET A 1 1.72 11.34 -7.60
C MET A 1 3.04 11.49 -8.36
N PRO A 2 3.43 12.69 -8.82
CA PRO A 2 4.82 12.91 -9.25
C PRO A 2 5.76 12.56 -8.08
N ALA A 3 6.97 12.08 -8.40
CA ALA A 3 7.79 11.21 -7.54
C ALA A 3 7.88 11.57 -6.05
N VAL A 4 7.88 12.85 -5.67
CA VAL A 4 7.99 13.29 -4.27
C VAL A 4 7.14 14.51 -3.87
N THR A 5 6.48 15.20 -4.81
CA THR A 5 5.83 16.51 -4.56
C THR A 5 4.32 16.46 -4.41
N GLY A 6 3.74 15.25 -4.33
CA GLY A 6 2.31 15.08 -4.14
C GLY A 6 1.85 15.55 -2.76
N VAL A 7 0.80 16.38 -2.73
CA VAL A 7 0.15 16.86 -1.51
C VAL A 7 -1.29 16.36 -1.49
N SER A 8 -1.73 15.80 -0.36
CA SER A 8 -3.09 15.30 -0.16
C SER A 8 -3.42 15.20 1.33
N SER A 9 -4.68 14.89 1.64
CA SER A 9 -5.14 14.51 2.97
C SER A 9 -5.33 12.98 3.05
N ALA A 10 -5.27 12.39 4.25
CA ALA A 10 -5.50 10.95 4.39
C ALA A 10 -6.89 10.52 3.90
N PRO A 11 -7.99 11.26 4.22
CA PRO A 11 -9.31 10.97 3.66
C PRO A 11 -9.35 11.00 2.13
N ASP A 12 -8.82 12.05 1.49
CA ASP A 12 -8.89 12.18 0.03
C ASP A 12 -8.08 11.09 -0.68
N LEU A 13 -6.88 10.78 -0.16
CA LEU A 13 -6.04 9.73 -0.71
C LEU A 13 -6.70 8.34 -0.56
N SER A 14 -7.27 8.05 0.61
CA SER A 14 -7.99 6.79 0.82
C SER A 14 -9.23 6.67 -0.08
N ARG A 15 -9.95 7.78 -0.28
CA ARG A 15 -11.13 7.84 -1.15
C ARG A 15 -10.76 7.59 -2.61
N LEU A 16 -9.69 8.20 -3.10
CA LEU A 16 -9.19 7.97 -4.46
C LEU A 16 -8.96 6.48 -4.74
N PHE A 17 -8.26 5.79 -3.84
CA PHE A 17 -8.02 4.36 -4.00
C PHE A 17 -9.26 3.50 -3.72
N SER A 18 -10.21 3.97 -2.92
CA SER A 18 -11.49 3.27 -2.74
C SER A 18 -12.30 3.30 -4.04
N LEU A 19 -12.34 4.45 -4.73
CA LEU A 19 -12.95 4.59 -6.07
C LEU A 19 -12.21 3.78 -7.14
N ALA A 20 -10.92 3.49 -6.93
CA ALA A 20 -10.15 2.59 -7.79
C ALA A 20 -10.53 1.13 -7.56
N LEU A 21 -10.70 0.73 -6.29
CA LEU A 21 -11.08 -0.62 -5.89
C LEU A 21 -12.52 -0.97 -6.28
N ASP A 22 -13.46 -0.02 -6.16
CA ASP A 22 -14.88 -0.26 -6.44
C ASP A 22 -15.23 -0.27 -7.93
N GLY A 23 -14.26 0.01 -8.80
CA GLY A 23 -14.42 0.01 -10.25
C GLY A 23 -14.83 1.36 -10.85
N THR A 24 -14.98 2.42 -10.05
CA THR A 24 -15.41 3.74 -10.54
C THR A 24 -14.38 4.38 -11.45
N ILE A 25 -13.09 4.28 -11.12
CA ILE A 25 -12.02 4.90 -11.92
C ILE A 25 -11.09 3.90 -12.61
N LEU A 26 -11.06 2.64 -12.19
CA LEU A 26 -10.31 1.57 -12.85
C LEU A 26 -11.25 0.44 -13.26
N SER A 27 -11.07 -0.13 -14.44
CA SER A 27 -11.82 -1.33 -14.83
C SER A 27 -11.38 -2.54 -14.02
N ASN A 28 -12.27 -3.53 -13.86
CA ASN A 28 -11.93 -4.79 -13.16
C ASN A 28 -10.71 -5.49 -13.77
N GLY A 29 -10.57 -5.50 -15.09
CA GLY A 29 -9.40 -6.11 -15.75
C GLY A 29 -8.11 -5.35 -15.46
N THR A 30 -8.17 -4.02 -15.38
CA THR A 30 -7.02 -3.20 -14.94
C THR A 30 -6.69 -3.48 -13.47
N LEU A 31 -7.71 -3.54 -12.60
CA LEU A 31 -7.53 -3.82 -11.19
C LEU A 31 -6.92 -5.21 -10.95
N GLU A 32 -7.40 -6.23 -11.66
CA GLU A 32 -6.85 -7.58 -11.63
C GLU A 32 -5.37 -7.60 -12.06
N THR A 33 -5.04 -6.88 -13.15
CA THR A 33 -3.66 -6.77 -13.64
C THR A 33 -2.74 -6.14 -12.59
N ILE A 34 -3.14 -5.01 -11.98
CA ILE A 34 -2.31 -4.33 -10.98
C ILE A 34 -2.34 -4.98 -9.61
N SER A 35 -3.21 -5.97 -9.37
CA SER A 35 -3.28 -6.67 -8.08
C SER A 35 -2.10 -7.61 -7.84
N TYR A 36 -1.30 -7.89 -8.88
CA TYR A 36 -0.12 -8.75 -8.78
C TYR A 36 1.16 -7.99 -9.15
N PRO A 37 2.28 -8.23 -8.44
CA PRO A 37 3.56 -7.61 -8.78
C PRO A 37 4.07 -8.11 -10.13
N THR A 38 4.78 -7.27 -10.87
CA THR A 38 5.55 -7.71 -12.04
C THR A 38 6.90 -8.30 -11.65
N LEU A 39 7.40 -7.97 -10.46
CA LEU A 39 8.66 -8.42 -9.91
C LEU A 39 8.43 -9.08 -8.54
N ASP A 40 8.23 -10.40 -8.53
CA ASP A 40 8.01 -11.24 -7.32
C ASP A 40 9.22 -12.15 -6.99
N SER A 41 10.25 -12.16 -7.83
CA SER A 41 11.45 -12.94 -7.57
C SER A 41 12.36 -12.26 -6.55
N TRP A 42 13.09 -13.06 -5.77
CA TRP A 42 14.11 -12.54 -4.86
C TRP A 42 15.20 -11.81 -5.66
N HIS A 43 15.46 -10.56 -5.28
CA HIS A 43 16.57 -9.78 -5.77
C HIS A 43 16.95 -8.73 -4.71
N LEU A 44 18.22 -8.36 -4.67
CA LEU A 44 18.67 -7.21 -3.89
C LEU A 44 18.42 -5.94 -4.71
N GLU A 45 17.54 -5.08 -4.22
CA GLU A 45 17.31 -3.77 -4.83
C GLU A 45 18.57 -2.90 -4.66
N LYS A 46 19.04 -2.26 -5.73
CA LYS A 46 20.36 -1.61 -5.76
C LYS A 46 20.41 -0.27 -5.02
N VAL A 47 19.27 0.37 -4.78
CA VAL A 47 19.17 1.69 -4.15
C VAL A 47 18.75 1.57 -2.68
N THR A 48 17.68 0.84 -2.41
CA THR A 48 17.12 0.62 -1.08
C THR A 48 17.80 -0.51 -0.32
N LEU A 49 18.62 -1.33 -1.00
CA LEU A 49 19.45 -2.39 -0.42
C LEU A 49 18.67 -3.40 0.45
N TRP A 50 17.40 -3.63 0.14
CA TRP A 50 16.56 -4.66 0.75
C TRP A 50 15.64 -5.29 -0.30
N PRO A 51 15.14 -6.52 -0.09
CA PRO A 51 14.25 -7.19 -1.03
C PRO A 51 12.90 -6.47 -1.11
N VAL A 52 12.41 -6.23 -2.33
CA VAL A 52 11.13 -5.54 -2.58
C VAL A 52 10.37 -6.24 -3.69
N ARG A 53 9.03 -6.29 -3.58
CA ARG A 53 8.18 -6.64 -4.71
C ARG A 53 7.61 -5.37 -5.32
N LYS A 54 7.67 -5.27 -6.65
CA LYS A 54 7.29 -4.05 -7.37
C LYS A 54 6.48 -4.38 -8.62
N GLY A 55 5.69 -3.40 -9.07
CA GLY A 55 4.93 -3.48 -10.31
C GLY A 55 4.07 -2.24 -10.49
N TYR A 56 3.86 -1.79 -11.72
CA TYR A 56 2.89 -0.72 -12.05
C TYR A 56 3.01 0.59 -11.22
N GLY A 57 4.20 0.87 -10.66
CA GLY A 57 4.43 2.03 -9.78
C GLY A 57 4.11 1.80 -8.30
N PHE A 58 3.82 0.57 -7.87
CA PHE A 58 3.53 0.20 -6.50
C PHE A 58 4.56 -0.78 -5.91
N PHE A 59 4.58 -0.82 -4.59
CA PHE A 59 5.21 -1.85 -3.78
C PHE A 59 4.16 -2.87 -3.35
N TYR A 60 4.54 -4.14 -3.28
CA TYR A 60 3.62 -5.25 -2.99
C TYR A 60 4.05 -6.02 -1.76
N GLU A 61 3.07 -6.46 -1.00
CA GLU A 61 3.25 -7.38 0.13
C GLU A 61 2.23 -8.51 0.04
N ARG A 62 2.55 -9.66 0.66
CA ARG A 62 1.59 -10.75 0.76
C ARG A 62 0.43 -10.33 1.65
N ASN A 63 -0.78 -10.66 1.23
CA ASN A 63 -1.97 -10.37 2.02
C ASN A 63 -1.92 -11.15 3.35
N PRO A 64 -2.16 -10.50 4.50
CA PRO A 64 -2.08 -11.15 5.80
C PRO A 64 -3.29 -12.05 6.12
N ILE A 65 -4.41 -11.92 5.39
CA ILE A 65 -5.66 -12.66 5.62
C ILE A 65 -5.98 -13.61 4.46
N ALA A 66 -5.86 -13.15 3.22
CA ALA A 66 -6.25 -13.90 2.01
C ALA A 66 -5.05 -14.64 1.40
N PRO A 67 -4.96 -15.98 1.51
CA PRO A 67 -3.82 -16.74 0.98
C PRO A 67 -3.68 -16.57 -0.54
N GLY A 68 -2.45 -16.37 -1.01
CA GLY A 68 -2.15 -16.21 -2.44
C GLY A 68 -2.45 -14.81 -3.01
N ALA A 69 -3.16 -13.95 -2.26
CA ALA A 69 -3.38 -12.57 -2.67
C ALA A 69 -2.23 -11.64 -2.26
N PHE A 70 -2.16 -10.49 -2.92
CA PHE A 70 -1.25 -9.41 -2.59
C PHE A 70 -2.02 -8.15 -2.17
N THR A 71 -1.35 -7.36 -1.36
CA THR A 71 -1.68 -5.95 -1.12
C THR A 71 -0.68 -5.10 -1.89
N PHE A 72 -1.09 -3.92 -2.32
CA PHE A 72 -0.20 -2.98 -2.99
C PHE A 72 -0.31 -1.59 -2.40
N GLY A 73 0.70 -0.76 -2.64
CA GLY A 73 0.73 0.57 -2.07
C GLY A 73 1.99 1.32 -2.42
N HIS A 74 2.22 2.43 -1.72
CA HIS A 74 3.45 3.17 -1.86
C HIS A 74 3.89 3.79 -0.53
N PRO A 75 5.10 3.46 -0.02
CA PRO A 75 5.68 4.16 1.10
C PRO A 75 6.17 5.56 0.68
N GLY A 76 5.98 6.54 1.55
CA GLY A 76 6.61 7.85 1.43
C GLY A 76 7.62 8.08 2.56
N TYR A 77 8.68 8.82 2.24
CA TYR A 77 9.65 9.23 3.26
C TYR A 77 8.96 10.05 4.36
N GLY A 78 9.40 9.87 5.61
CA GLY A 78 8.71 10.43 6.78
C GLY A 78 7.63 9.51 7.38
N GLY A 79 7.45 8.31 6.82
CA GLY A 79 6.64 7.24 7.40
C GLY A 79 5.19 7.21 6.93
N GLN A 80 4.83 8.05 5.96
CA GLN A 80 3.52 8.04 5.31
C GLN A 80 3.37 6.83 4.39
N TYR A 81 2.14 6.35 4.19
CA TYR A 81 1.88 5.17 3.39
C TYR A 81 0.43 5.17 2.87
N VAL A 82 0.23 4.69 1.65
CA VAL A 82 -1.09 4.26 1.17
C VAL A 82 -1.04 2.77 0.92
N HIS A 83 -1.92 2.04 1.59
CA HIS A 83 -2.05 0.58 1.54
C HIS A 83 -3.40 0.23 0.95
N VAL A 84 -3.40 -0.65 -0.03
CA VAL A 84 -4.56 -1.07 -0.79
C VAL A 84 -4.60 -2.58 -0.80
N ASP A 85 -5.74 -3.13 -0.41
CA ASP A 85 -6.00 -4.56 -0.33
C ASP A 85 -7.28 -4.88 -1.11
N PRO A 86 -7.14 -5.28 -2.39
CA PRO A 86 -8.28 -5.63 -3.23
C PRO A 86 -9.08 -6.81 -2.68
N ALA A 87 -8.43 -7.79 -2.06
CA ALA A 87 -9.09 -9.01 -1.57
C ALA A 87 -10.03 -8.72 -0.39
N ASN A 88 -9.66 -7.77 0.46
CA ASN A 88 -10.47 -7.36 1.61
C ASN A 88 -11.25 -6.05 1.37
N GLN A 89 -11.23 -5.50 0.15
CA GLN A 89 -11.83 -4.21 -0.20
C GLN A 89 -11.45 -3.09 0.79
N LEU A 90 -10.15 -3.04 1.13
CA LEU A 90 -9.63 -2.18 2.17
C LEU A 90 -8.62 -1.18 1.59
N VAL A 91 -8.74 0.07 2.01
CA VAL A 91 -7.72 1.09 1.82
C VAL A 91 -7.37 1.72 3.17
N LEU A 92 -6.07 1.81 3.45
CA LEU A 92 -5.55 2.54 4.60
C LEU A 92 -4.56 3.60 4.11
N ALA A 93 -4.88 4.87 4.34
CA ALA A 93 -3.97 5.98 4.11
C ALA A 93 -3.49 6.54 5.44
N TYR A 94 -2.17 6.61 5.62
CA TYR A 94 -1.53 7.27 6.75
C TYR A 94 -0.65 8.40 6.23
N LEU A 95 -1.04 9.65 6.54
CA LEU A 95 -0.26 10.85 6.23
C LEU A 95 0.07 11.60 7.52
N ALA A 96 1.26 12.17 7.61
CA ALA A 96 1.71 12.92 8.77
C ALA A 96 2.56 14.13 8.34
N ASN A 97 2.49 15.22 9.10
CA ASN A 97 3.34 16.40 8.94
C ASN A 97 4.64 16.33 9.75
N GLY A 98 4.74 15.40 10.71
CA GLY A 98 5.97 15.10 11.45
C GLY A 98 6.77 13.99 10.77
N LEU A 99 7.95 14.34 10.25
CA LEU A 99 8.88 13.41 9.62
C LEU A 99 9.38 12.36 10.63
N LYS A 100 9.28 11.09 10.24
CA LYS A 100 9.81 9.95 10.99
C LYS A 100 10.99 9.35 10.22
N THR A 101 11.96 8.82 10.94
CA THR A 101 13.17 8.21 10.35
C THR A 101 12.93 6.90 9.61
N GLY A 102 11.70 6.35 9.65
CA GLY A 102 11.32 5.10 8.98
C GLY A 102 10.39 5.30 7.78
N SER A 103 10.34 4.30 6.91
CA SER A 103 9.47 4.22 5.73
C SER A 103 8.89 2.80 5.61
N GLY A 104 7.66 2.66 5.11
CA GLY A 104 7.00 1.36 5.00
C GLY A 104 6.94 0.59 6.32
N GLU A 105 7.38 -0.67 6.30
CA GLU A 105 7.42 -1.55 7.48
C GLU A 105 8.31 -1.04 8.63
N LEU A 106 9.28 -0.16 8.33
CA LEU A 106 10.14 0.46 9.35
C LEU A 106 9.43 1.61 10.09
N CYS A 107 8.28 2.07 9.61
CA CYS A 107 7.48 3.09 10.28
C CYS A 107 6.56 2.46 11.34
N THR A 108 7.00 2.47 12.61
CA THR A 108 6.26 1.86 13.73
C THR A 108 4.83 2.40 13.87
N THR A 109 4.60 3.70 13.63
CA THR A 109 3.27 4.31 13.78
C THR A 109 2.29 3.76 12.74
N TYR A 110 2.70 3.74 11.48
CA TYR A 110 1.93 3.15 10.39
C TYR A 110 1.66 1.66 10.64
N MET A 111 2.69 0.89 11.03
CA MET A 111 2.53 -0.55 11.25
C MET A 111 1.58 -0.89 12.40
N ARG A 112 1.52 -0.06 13.46
CA ARG A 112 0.53 -0.22 14.53
C ARG A 112 -0.90 -0.02 14.01
N LEU A 113 -1.11 1.00 13.18
CA LEU A 113 -2.42 1.24 12.55
C LEU A 113 -2.80 0.09 11.61
N LEU A 114 -1.89 -0.35 10.74
CA LEU A 114 -2.13 -1.46 9.81
C LEU A 114 -2.52 -2.74 10.55
N ARG A 115 -1.78 -3.11 11.60
CA ARG A 115 -2.09 -4.29 12.43
C ARG A 115 -3.44 -4.16 13.12
N ALA A 116 -3.73 -2.99 13.70
CA ALA A 116 -5.03 -2.76 14.34
C ALA A 116 -6.19 -2.88 13.34
N THR A 117 -6.03 -2.36 12.13
CA THR A 117 -7.01 -2.49 11.04
C THR A 117 -7.28 -3.95 10.68
N TYR A 118 -6.23 -4.75 10.47
CA TYR A 118 -6.41 -6.17 10.14
C TYR A 118 -6.97 -6.99 11.31
N ASN A 119 -6.56 -6.69 12.55
CA ASN A 119 -7.16 -7.32 13.73
C ASN A 119 -8.67 -7.01 13.83
N ALA A 120 -9.08 -5.77 13.52
CA ALA A 120 -10.49 -5.39 13.51
C ALA A 120 -11.29 -6.06 12.38
N LEU A 121 -10.65 -6.40 11.25
CA LEU A 121 -11.28 -7.16 10.16
C LEU A 121 -11.48 -8.63 10.53
N GLN A 122 -10.53 -9.24 11.26
CA GLN A 122 -10.61 -10.64 11.71
C GLN A 122 -11.54 -10.84 12.91
N GLY A 123 -11.78 -9.80 13.71
CA GLY A 123 -12.70 -9.82 14.85
C GLY A 123 -14.18 -9.63 14.49
N ARG A 124 -14.50 -9.51 13.20
CA ARG A 124 -15.86 -9.52 12.65
C ARG A 124 -16.26 -10.92 12.25
#